data_AF-A0A842KUG3-F1
#
_entry.id   AF-A0A842KUG3-F1
#
_cell.length_a   1.000
_cell.length_b   1.000
_cell.length_c   1.000
_cell.angle_alpha   90.00
_cell.angle_beta   90.00
_cell.angle_gamma   90.00
#
_symmetry.space_group_name_H-M   'P 1'
#
loop_
_entity.id
_entity.type
_entity.pdbx_description
1 polymer ?
#
loop_
_entity_poly.entity_id
_entity_poly.type
_entity_poly.pdbx_seq_one_letter_code
_entity_poly.pdbx_strand_id
1 'polypeptide(L)'
;IKIGAKWTKIDYRNPCVSLDFGTTLAGRIVNSAEPYARTIGNFCGLAGAIPDALIRGTEMVDKEGGAAIDLYKKSILKGADWKKARENAEMVHEEVIDIRKVPEDRRRFGTVPVDPEAAYDAGTTLIGCDAGKNGDKLGELAKIGHEIYQEDGIHTLFATLDYVSALIAKRLIDEAFEEGVIEDGSVLGVTGRAGITGEKPRLILEYVNKRFKDVVFVSDALALGAAVMARCMNSIGTPHTPIGGRQGGPCILGMRRKLQRKKEEKWIE
;
A
#
# COMPACT_ATOMS: atom_id res chain seq x y z
N ILE A 1 -1.72 2.22 -10.67
CA ILE A 1 -0.29 1.85 -10.79
C ILE A 1 0.08 1.33 -12.18
N LYS A 2 -0.57 0.27 -12.71
CA LYS A 2 -0.29 -0.27 -14.06
C LYS A 2 -0.18 0.77 -15.19
N ILE A 3 -0.96 1.84 -15.11
CA ILE A 3 -0.93 2.96 -16.06
C ILE A 3 0.24 3.89 -15.82
N GLY A 4 0.46 4.32 -14.58
CA GLY A 4 1.63 5.15 -14.24
C GLY A 4 2.94 4.46 -14.59
N ALA A 5 3.03 3.13 -14.43
CA ALA A 5 4.20 2.36 -14.83
C ALA A 5 4.52 2.46 -16.32
N LYS A 6 3.54 2.74 -17.20
CA LYS A 6 3.80 2.94 -18.64
C LYS A 6 4.59 4.20 -18.96
N TRP A 7 4.68 5.15 -18.04
CA TRP A 7 5.57 6.30 -18.15
C TRP A 7 7.01 5.97 -17.74
N THR A 8 7.27 4.72 -17.39
CA THR A 8 8.59 4.19 -17.03
C THR A 8 8.94 3.02 -17.95
N LYS A 9 10.10 2.41 -17.72
CA LYS A 9 10.51 1.16 -18.40
C LYS A 9 10.07 -0.10 -17.64
N ILE A 10 9.42 0.05 -16.49
CA ILE A 10 9.05 -1.07 -15.60
C ILE A 10 7.75 -1.72 -16.10
N ASP A 11 7.80 -3.04 -16.28
CA ASP A 11 6.62 -3.84 -16.62
C ASP A 11 5.85 -4.24 -15.34
N TYR A 12 4.88 -3.42 -14.94
CA TYR A 12 4.04 -3.65 -13.75
C TYR A 12 2.88 -4.63 -13.99
N ARG A 13 3.04 -5.59 -14.90
CA ARG A 13 2.08 -6.70 -15.09
C ARG A 13 2.33 -7.80 -14.06
N ASN A 14 1.52 -8.86 -14.08
CA ASN A 14 1.56 -9.88 -13.04
C ASN A 14 2.81 -10.78 -13.17
N PRO A 15 3.40 -11.28 -12.08
CA PRO A 15 2.98 -11.10 -10.68
C PRO A 15 3.34 -9.71 -10.16
N CYS A 16 2.52 -9.13 -9.28
CA CYS A 16 2.76 -7.78 -8.75
C CYS A 16 2.14 -7.58 -7.37
N VAL A 17 2.75 -6.68 -6.60
CA VAL A 17 2.31 -6.26 -5.25
C VAL A 17 1.99 -4.77 -5.28
N SER A 18 0.75 -4.40 -4.93
CA SER A 18 0.29 -3.00 -4.91
C SER A 18 -0.01 -2.54 -3.49
N LEU A 19 0.52 -1.39 -3.09
CA LEU A 19 0.21 -0.69 -1.84
C LEU A 19 -0.34 0.71 -2.14
N ASP A 20 -1.47 1.06 -1.54
CA ASP A 20 -2.11 2.37 -1.58
C ASP A 20 -2.18 2.95 -0.16
N PHE A 21 -1.33 3.94 0.08
CA PHE A 21 -1.23 4.70 1.32
C PHE A 21 -2.15 5.92 1.27
N GLY A 22 -3.46 5.66 1.19
CA GLY A 22 -4.49 6.65 1.47
C GLY A 22 -4.58 6.93 2.98
N THR A 23 -5.71 7.47 3.44
CA THR A 23 -6.00 7.53 4.89
C THR A 23 -6.05 6.12 5.47
N THR A 24 -6.76 5.22 4.78
CA THR A 24 -6.73 3.79 5.01
C THR A 24 -5.71 3.13 4.08
N LEU A 25 -5.22 1.97 4.52
CA LEU A 25 -4.40 1.09 3.71
C LEU A 25 -5.29 0.27 2.80
N ALA A 26 -4.95 0.23 1.51
CA ALA A 26 -5.50 -0.73 0.56
C ALA A 26 -4.37 -1.31 -0.27
N GLY A 27 -4.46 -2.59 -0.63
CA GLY A 27 -3.43 -3.18 -1.47
C GLY A 27 -3.77 -4.59 -1.91
N ARG A 28 -3.07 -5.09 -2.93
CA ARG A 28 -3.31 -6.45 -3.45
C ARG A 28 -2.02 -7.07 -3.92
N ILE A 29 -1.91 -8.37 -3.69
CA ILE A 29 -0.88 -9.24 -4.23
C ILE A 29 -1.52 -10.15 -5.27
N VAL A 30 -0.99 -10.11 -6.49
CA VAL A 30 -1.56 -10.81 -7.65
C VAL A 30 -0.52 -11.75 -8.22
N ASN A 31 -0.91 -13.01 -8.35
CA ASN A 31 -0.07 -14.11 -8.78
C ASN A 31 0.16 -14.12 -10.30
N SER A 32 1.02 -15.01 -10.81
CA SER A 32 1.40 -15.05 -12.23
C SER A 32 0.56 -15.99 -13.11
N ALA A 33 -0.57 -16.49 -12.60
CA ALA A 33 -1.42 -17.44 -13.31
C ALA A 33 -2.05 -16.83 -14.57
N GLU A 34 -2.24 -17.68 -15.60
CA GLU A 34 -2.84 -17.32 -16.89
C GLU A 34 -4.00 -18.28 -17.21
N PRO A 35 -5.05 -17.83 -17.92
CA PRO A 35 -5.26 -16.47 -18.43
C PRO A 35 -5.87 -15.49 -17.40
N TYR A 36 -6.19 -15.99 -16.20
CA TYR A 36 -6.70 -15.19 -15.09
C TYR A 36 -5.80 -15.37 -13.87
N ALA A 37 -5.04 -14.32 -13.58
CA ALA A 37 -4.35 -14.23 -12.31
C ALA A 37 -5.35 -14.08 -11.17
N ARG A 38 -4.96 -14.56 -9.99
CA ARG A 38 -5.73 -14.51 -8.76
C ARG A 38 -5.11 -13.50 -7.81
N THR A 39 -5.97 -12.85 -7.03
CA THR A 39 -5.52 -12.18 -5.80
C THR A 39 -5.22 -13.27 -4.80
N ILE A 40 -3.98 -13.31 -4.30
CA ILE A 40 -3.51 -14.28 -3.30
C ILE A 40 -3.17 -13.60 -1.96
N GLY A 41 -3.11 -12.27 -1.96
CA GLY A 41 -2.98 -11.47 -0.75
C GLY A 41 -3.65 -10.11 -0.90
N ASN A 42 -4.07 -9.52 0.21
CA ASN A 42 -4.73 -8.22 0.27
C ASN A 42 -4.26 -7.47 1.52
N PHE A 43 -4.03 -6.17 1.38
CA PHE A 43 -3.61 -5.29 2.47
C PHE A 43 -4.78 -4.40 2.88
N CYS A 44 -5.01 -4.27 4.18
CA CYS A 44 -6.11 -3.47 4.73
C CYS A 44 -5.75 -2.79 6.06
N GLY A 45 -6.53 -1.78 6.45
CA GLY A 45 -6.42 -1.14 7.76
C GLY A 45 -6.02 0.33 7.66
N LEU A 46 -5.13 0.79 8.54
CA LEU A 46 -4.67 2.16 8.60
C LEU A 46 -3.37 2.36 7.81
N ALA A 47 -3.28 3.47 7.09
CA ALA A 47 -2.05 3.95 6.49
C ALA A 47 -1.83 5.40 6.91
N GLY A 48 -2.32 6.37 6.14
CA GLY A 48 -2.18 7.81 6.39
C GLY A 48 -2.83 8.30 7.68
N ALA A 49 -3.83 7.60 8.21
CA ALA A 49 -4.41 7.93 9.51
C ALA A 49 -3.39 7.90 10.66
N ILE A 50 -2.34 7.09 10.56
CA ILE A 50 -1.27 7.00 11.58
C ILE A 50 -0.42 8.29 11.61
N PRO A 51 0.23 8.72 10.51
CA PRO A 51 0.96 9.99 10.51
C PRO A 51 0.05 11.20 10.70
N ASP A 52 -1.22 11.14 10.26
CA ASP A 52 -2.20 12.19 10.55
C ASP A 52 -2.47 12.30 12.06
N ALA A 53 -2.57 11.19 12.78
CA ALA A 53 -2.72 11.21 14.24
C ALA A 53 -1.51 11.80 14.97
N LEU A 54 -0.29 11.45 14.55
CA LEU A 54 0.94 12.04 15.08
C LEU A 54 0.96 13.57 14.90
N ILE A 55 0.60 14.07 13.70
CA ILE A 55 0.67 15.51 13.44
C ILE A 55 -0.36 16.32 14.24
N ARG A 56 -1.51 15.72 14.57
CA ARG A 56 -2.56 16.38 15.39
C ARG A 56 -2.08 16.72 16.80
N GLY A 57 -1.08 16.00 17.31
CA GLY A 57 -0.40 16.31 18.57
C GLY A 57 0.27 17.67 18.62
N THR A 58 0.59 18.25 17.45
CA THR A 58 1.20 19.58 17.36
C THR A 58 0.23 20.73 17.58
N GLU A 59 -1.08 20.46 17.50
CA GLU A 59 -2.16 21.48 17.49
C GLU A 59 -2.04 22.54 16.38
N MET A 60 -1.15 22.34 15.41
CA MET A 60 -1.01 23.21 14.23
C MET A 60 -1.98 22.83 13.09
N VAL A 61 -2.68 21.71 13.23
CA VAL A 61 -3.74 21.25 12.33
C VAL A 61 -5.02 21.01 13.11
N ASP A 62 -6.14 20.88 12.39
CA ASP A 62 -7.42 20.54 13.00
C ASP A 62 -7.34 19.20 13.77
N LYS A 63 -7.92 19.16 14.97
CA LYS A 63 -7.81 18.01 15.88
C LYS A 63 -8.57 16.78 15.40
N GLU A 64 -9.61 16.95 14.58
CA GLU A 64 -10.47 15.85 14.13
C GLU A 64 -10.14 15.40 12.70
N GLY A 65 -9.88 16.36 11.80
CA GLY A 65 -9.67 16.16 10.37
C GLY A 65 -8.31 16.59 9.83
N GLY A 66 -7.44 17.17 10.67
CA GLY A 66 -6.13 17.64 10.24
C GLY A 66 -5.24 16.52 9.72
N ALA A 67 -4.46 16.81 8.68
CA ALA A 67 -3.59 15.86 8.01
C ALA A 67 -2.15 16.37 7.93
N ALA A 68 -1.19 15.45 7.84
CA ALA A 68 0.22 15.80 7.75
C ALA A 68 0.54 16.65 6.51
N ILE A 69 -0.26 16.54 5.45
CA ILE A 69 -0.08 17.34 4.24
C ILE A 69 -0.35 18.82 4.46
N ASP A 70 -1.19 19.19 5.42
CA ASP A 70 -1.64 20.57 5.62
C ASP A 70 -0.48 21.47 6.05
N LEU A 71 0.54 20.87 6.69
CA LEU A 71 1.76 21.54 7.09
C LEU A 71 2.94 21.26 6.13
N TYR A 72 2.80 20.32 5.20
CA TYR A 72 3.92 19.88 4.38
C TYR A 72 4.40 20.97 3.41
N LYS A 73 5.70 21.25 3.46
CA LYS A 73 6.42 22.09 2.50
C LYS A 73 7.77 21.42 2.21
N LYS A 74 8.32 21.56 1.01
CA LYS A 74 9.59 20.90 0.64
C LYS A 74 10.76 21.22 1.59
N SER A 75 10.74 22.40 2.22
CA SER A 75 11.76 22.81 3.19
C SER A 75 11.55 22.24 4.60
N ILE A 76 10.43 21.58 4.89
CA ILE A 76 10.08 21.15 6.25
C ILE A 76 11.01 20.06 6.80
N LEU A 77 11.74 19.36 5.93
CA LEU A 77 12.74 18.38 6.34
C LEU A 77 14.14 18.97 6.51
N LYS A 78 14.34 20.26 6.22
CA LYS A 78 15.65 20.91 6.38
C LYS A 78 15.94 21.09 7.87
N GLY A 79 17.05 20.50 8.33
CA GLY A 79 17.46 20.55 9.73
C GLY A 79 16.83 19.48 10.63
N ALA A 80 16.14 18.49 10.05
CA ALA A 80 15.65 17.34 10.80
C ALA A 80 16.81 16.47 11.32
N ASP A 81 16.70 16.00 12.57
CA ASP A 81 17.59 14.95 13.08
C ASP A 81 17.10 13.58 12.60
N TRP A 82 17.73 13.07 11.53
CA TRP A 82 17.36 11.80 10.91
C TRP A 82 17.64 10.56 11.79
N LYS A 83 18.57 10.67 12.75
CA LYS A 83 18.88 9.57 13.65
C LYS A 83 17.77 9.47 14.70
N LYS A 84 17.46 10.59 15.34
CA LYS A 84 16.38 10.67 16.34
C LYS A 84 15.02 10.37 15.73
N ALA A 85 14.75 10.87 14.51
CA ALA A 85 13.52 10.55 13.78
C ALA A 85 13.32 9.04 13.55
N ARG A 86 14.41 8.31 13.31
CA ARG A 86 14.36 6.85 13.15
C ARG A 86 14.06 6.16 14.48
N GLU A 87 14.75 6.54 15.55
CA GLU A 87 14.53 6.00 16.90
C GLU A 87 13.07 6.22 17.34
N ASN A 88 12.54 7.43 17.13
CA ASN A 88 11.15 7.77 17.43
C ASN A 88 10.17 6.92 16.61
N ALA A 89 10.46 6.67 15.33
CA ALA A 89 9.61 5.83 14.48
C ALA A 89 9.64 4.36 14.90
N GLU A 90 10.81 3.83 15.28
CA GLU A 90 10.96 2.47 15.81
C GLU A 90 10.13 2.30 17.08
N MET A 91 10.18 3.25 18.02
CA MET A 91 9.34 3.26 19.23
C MET A 91 7.84 3.27 18.92
N VAL A 92 7.39 4.16 18.01
CA VAL A 92 5.97 4.20 17.57
C VAL A 92 5.52 2.83 17.03
N HIS A 93 6.40 2.17 16.29
CA HIS A 93 6.13 0.86 15.71
C HIS A 93 6.06 -0.26 16.75
N GLU A 94 6.87 -0.20 17.79
CA GLU A 94 6.92 -1.19 18.87
C GLU A 94 5.74 -1.05 19.84
N GLU A 95 5.35 0.18 20.18
CA GLU A 95 4.37 0.43 21.25
C GLU A 95 2.92 0.53 20.76
N VAL A 96 2.71 0.95 19.50
CA VAL A 96 1.39 1.33 19.00
C VAL A 96 0.95 0.56 17.76
N ILE A 97 1.86 0.35 16.80
CA ILE A 97 1.48 -0.17 15.49
C ILE A 97 1.45 -1.71 15.47
N ASP A 98 0.27 -2.24 15.17
CA ASP A 98 0.02 -3.67 14.98
C ASP A 98 -0.05 -3.99 13.48
N ILE A 99 0.89 -4.79 13.00
CA ILE A 99 0.94 -5.29 11.62
C ILE A 99 1.12 -6.79 11.68
N ARG A 100 0.18 -7.52 11.06
CA ARG A 100 0.11 -8.99 11.05
C ARG A 100 -0.90 -9.49 10.04
N LYS A 101 -0.91 -10.79 9.77
CA LYS A 101 -2.08 -11.49 9.23
C LYS A 101 -3.31 -11.23 10.09
N VAL A 102 -4.42 -10.88 9.45
CA VAL A 102 -5.67 -10.55 10.14
C VAL A 102 -6.26 -11.80 10.80
N PRO A 103 -6.51 -11.82 12.12
CA PRO A 103 -7.12 -12.99 12.76
C PRO A 103 -8.53 -13.30 12.24
N GLU A 104 -8.90 -14.59 12.16
CA GLU A 104 -10.18 -15.06 11.61
C GLU A 104 -11.43 -14.51 12.33
N ASP A 105 -11.30 -14.22 13.62
CA ASP A 105 -12.38 -13.70 14.46
C ASP A 105 -12.65 -12.19 14.25
N ARG A 106 -11.84 -11.50 13.43
CA ARG A 106 -11.97 -10.06 13.21
C ARG A 106 -13.01 -9.72 12.16
N ARG A 107 -13.83 -8.72 12.48
CA ARG A 107 -14.75 -8.05 11.53
C ARG A 107 -14.25 -6.68 11.09
N ARG A 108 -13.24 -6.14 11.78
CA ARG A 108 -12.54 -4.90 11.45
C ARG A 108 -11.06 -5.04 11.79
N PHE A 109 -10.22 -4.30 11.07
CA PHE A 109 -8.81 -4.10 11.37
C PHE A 109 -8.45 -2.65 11.05
N GLY A 110 -7.82 -1.92 11.97
CA GLY A 110 -7.55 -0.50 11.81
C GLY A 110 -8.78 0.36 12.03
N THR A 111 -9.64 0.41 11.02
CA THR A 111 -11.05 0.82 11.10
C THR A 111 -11.82 0.21 9.93
N VAL A 112 -11.16 -0.61 9.10
CA VAL A 112 -11.68 -1.09 7.82
C VAL A 112 -12.47 -2.38 8.07
N PRO A 113 -13.71 -2.50 7.55
CA PRO A 113 -14.45 -3.75 7.58
C PRO A 113 -13.69 -4.86 6.84
N VAL A 114 -13.58 -6.03 7.44
CA VAL A 114 -12.90 -7.20 6.87
C VAL A 114 -13.75 -8.45 7.05
N ASP A 115 -13.56 -9.42 6.15
CA ASP A 115 -14.13 -10.76 6.25
C ASP A 115 -13.03 -11.80 6.02
N PRO A 116 -12.23 -12.13 7.07
CA PRO A 116 -11.08 -13.00 6.93
C PRO A 116 -11.47 -14.44 6.56
N GLU A 117 -12.57 -14.95 7.11
CA GLU A 117 -13.12 -16.27 6.80
C GLU A 117 -13.36 -16.43 5.30
N ALA A 118 -14.15 -15.53 4.71
CA ALA A 118 -14.41 -15.56 3.26
C ALA A 118 -13.15 -15.36 2.42
N ALA A 119 -12.20 -14.54 2.88
CA ALA A 119 -10.94 -14.33 2.18
C ALA A 119 -10.05 -15.58 2.18
N TYR A 120 -9.95 -16.28 3.31
CA TYR A 120 -9.12 -17.49 3.46
C TYR A 120 -9.72 -18.67 2.73
N ASP A 121 -11.05 -18.84 2.77
CA ASP A 121 -11.75 -19.83 1.95
C ASP A 121 -11.52 -19.59 0.44
N ALA A 122 -11.39 -18.33 0.02
CA ALA A 122 -11.06 -17.96 -1.35
C ALA A 122 -9.55 -18.07 -1.68
N GLY A 123 -8.71 -18.47 -0.72
CA GLY A 123 -7.24 -18.58 -0.88
C GLY A 123 -6.53 -17.22 -0.95
N THR A 124 -7.06 -16.19 -0.28
CA THR A 124 -6.49 -14.84 -0.21
C THR A 124 -6.06 -14.51 1.21
N THR A 125 -4.77 -14.32 1.45
CA THR A 125 -4.26 -13.86 2.75
C THR A 125 -4.58 -12.38 2.98
N LEU A 126 -5.07 -12.03 4.16
CA LEU A 126 -5.34 -10.65 4.59
C LEU A 126 -4.25 -10.22 5.55
N ILE A 127 -3.57 -9.13 5.22
CA ILE A 127 -2.50 -8.54 6.03
C ILE A 127 -2.95 -7.14 6.45
N GLY A 128 -2.99 -6.92 7.76
CA GLY A 128 -3.54 -5.73 8.36
C GLY A 128 -2.48 -4.76 8.88
N CYS A 129 -2.83 -3.47 8.94
CA CYS A 129 -2.15 -2.46 9.75
C CYS A 129 -3.16 -1.74 10.67
N ASP A 130 -2.88 -1.68 11.96
CA ASP A 130 -3.73 -1.08 12.98
C ASP A 130 -2.87 -0.24 13.95
N ALA A 131 -3.52 0.65 14.69
CA ALA A 131 -2.97 1.33 15.84
C ALA A 131 -3.75 0.85 17.07
N GLY A 132 -3.21 -0.15 17.77
CA GLY A 132 -3.92 -0.88 18.82
C GLY A 132 -4.99 -1.83 18.28
N LYS A 133 -6.23 -1.68 18.73
CA LYS A 133 -7.39 -2.48 18.32
C LYS A 133 -8.47 -1.58 17.71
N ASN A 134 -8.61 -1.65 16.40
CA ASN A 134 -9.50 -0.80 15.61
C ASN A 134 -9.25 0.70 15.84
N GLY A 135 -7.98 1.09 15.88
CA GLY A 135 -7.56 2.50 15.96
C GLY A 135 -7.75 3.14 17.34
N ASP A 136 -7.98 2.35 18.39
CA ASP A 136 -8.15 2.87 19.75
C ASP A 136 -6.90 3.59 20.29
N LYS A 137 -5.71 3.28 19.75
CA LYS A 137 -4.46 3.97 20.06
C LYS A 137 -4.14 5.18 19.18
N LEU A 138 -5.03 5.63 18.29
CA LEU A 138 -4.81 6.87 17.54
C LEU A 138 -4.63 8.09 18.46
N GLY A 139 -5.31 8.11 19.62
CA GLY A 139 -5.11 9.15 20.63
C GLY A 139 -3.74 9.09 21.33
N GLU A 140 -3.14 7.90 21.42
CA GLU A 140 -1.78 7.71 21.95
C GLU A 140 -0.74 8.24 20.96
N LEU A 141 -0.93 8.01 19.66
CA LEU A 141 -0.10 8.62 18.62
C LEU A 141 -0.12 10.14 18.69
N ALA A 142 -1.26 10.77 18.97
CA ALA A 142 -1.30 12.23 19.13
C ALA A 142 -0.45 12.70 20.32
N LYS A 143 -0.41 11.95 21.43
CA LYS A 143 0.46 12.27 22.59
C LYS A 143 1.94 12.11 22.23
N ILE A 144 2.30 11.01 21.58
CA ILE A 144 3.68 10.77 21.11
C ILE A 144 4.11 11.87 20.13
N GLY A 145 3.23 12.25 19.21
CA GLY A 145 3.50 13.34 18.26
C GLY A 145 3.69 14.69 18.94
N HIS A 146 2.95 14.97 20.03
CA HIS A 146 3.15 16.14 20.85
C HIS A 146 4.52 16.14 21.54
N GLU A 147 4.91 15.01 22.16
CA GLU A 147 6.19 14.85 22.85
C GLU A 147 7.37 15.05 21.89
N ILE A 148 7.37 14.36 20.75
CA ILE A 148 8.41 14.53 19.71
C ILE A 148 8.47 15.98 19.23
N TYR A 149 7.32 16.64 19.06
CA TYR A 149 7.28 18.03 18.64
C TYR A 149 7.90 18.98 19.67
N GLN A 150 7.61 18.78 20.96
CA GLN A 150 8.17 19.61 22.04
C GLN A 150 9.68 19.39 22.21
N GLU A 151 10.14 18.14 22.09
CA GLU A 151 11.55 17.79 22.32
C GLU A 151 12.44 18.04 21.09
N ASP A 152 12.01 17.56 19.92
CA ASP A 152 12.85 17.49 18.72
C ASP A 152 12.42 18.48 17.62
N GLY A 153 11.27 19.14 17.79
CA GLY A 153 10.73 20.12 16.86
C GLY A 153 10.05 19.54 15.61
N ILE A 154 9.43 20.42 14.83
CA ILE A 154 8.60 20.04 13.68
C ILE A 154 9.37 19.34 12.56
N HIS A 155 10.63 19.73 12.34
CA HIS A 155 11.46 19.16 11.28
C HIS A 155 11.74 17.68 11.54
N THR A 156 12.14 17.36 12.76
CA THR A 156 12.39 15.98 13.20
C THR A 156 11.09 15.18 13.24
N LEU A 157 9.97 15.75 13.71
CA LEU A 157 8.67 15.08 13.64
C LEU A 157 8.30 14.68 12.20
N PHE A 158 8.47 15.57 11.21
CA PHE A 158 8.20 15.23 9.81
C PHE A 158 9.09 14.10 9.28
N ALA A 159 10.37 14.08 9.67
CA ALA A 159 11.26 12.96 9.35
C ALA A 159 10.81 11.66 10.04
N THR A 160 10.27 11.74 11.27
CA THR A 160 9.66 10.60 11.96
C THR A 160 8.46 10.07 11.19
N LEU A 161 7.57 10.94 10.69
CA LEU A 161 6.42 10.52 9.86
C LEU A 161 6.87 9.76 8.59
N ASP A 162 7.98 10.20 7.99
CA ASP A 162 8.56 9.55 6.83
C ASP A 162 9.06 8.14 7.17
N TYR A 163 9.76 7.97 8.30
CA TYR A 163 10.18 6.65 8.78
C TYR A 163 9.02 5.75 9.18
N VAL A 164 8.03 6.27 9.92
CA VAL A 164 6.83 5.50 10.31
C VAL A 164 6.15 4.93 9.06
N SER A 165 5.90 5.77 8.05
CA SER A 165 5.24 5.31 6.82
C SER A 165 6.08 4.26 6.07
N ALA A 166 7.41 4.44 6.04
CA ALA A 166 8.32 3.50 5.41
C ALA A 166 8.41 2.16 6.16
N LEU A 167 8.41 2.19 7.50
CA LEU A 167 8.40 1.01 8.35
C LEU A 167 7.07 0.25 8.28
N ILE A 168 5.93 0.95 8.12
CA ILE A 168 4.64 0.30 7.79
C ILE A 168 4.79 -0.50 6.50
N ALA A 169 5.30 0.12 5.42
CA ALA A 169 5.51 -0.58 4.15
C ALA A 169 6.44 -1.79 4.31
N LYS A 170 7.57 -1.61 5.02
CA LYS A 170 8.54 -2.67 5.29
C LYS A 170 7.90 -3.86 6.03
N ARG A 171 7.19 -3.61 7.14
CA ARG A 171 6.54 -4.65 7.94
C ARG A 171 5.40 -5.36 7.21
N LEU A 172 4.60 -4.64 6.42
CA LEU A 172 3.57 -5.26 5.57
C LEU A 172 4.17 -6.23 4.55
N ILE A 173 5.31 -5.84 3.95
CA ILE A 173 6.02 -6.69 3.01
C ILE A 173 6.70 -7.86 3.74
N ASP A 174 7.28 -7.65 4.92
CA ASP A 174 7.84 -8.73 5.76
C ASP A 174 6.78 -9.83 5.98
N GLU A 175 5.60 -9.46 6.49
CA GLU A 175 4.48 -10.37 6.72
C GLU A 175 4.05 -11.10 5.43
N ALA A 176 4.00 -10.39 4.30
CA ALA A 176 3.59 -10.98 3.02
C ALA A 176 4.59 -12.01 2.48
N PHE A 177 5.88 -11.85 2.77
CA PHE A 177 6.88 -12.87 2.47
C PHE A 177 6.81 -14.05 3.44
N GLU A 178 6.58 -13.79 4.73
CA GLU A 178 6.41 -14.84 5.75
C GLU A 178 5.20 -15.73 5.45
N GLU A 179 4.09 -15.13 5.00
CA GLU A 179 2.89 -15.85 4.56
C GLU A 179 3.05 -16.52 3.19
N GLY A 180 4.19 -16.37 2.50
CA GLY A 180 4.48 -17.01 1.23
C GLY A 180 3.59 -16.55 0.06
N VAL A 181 3.01 -15.35 0.15
CA VAL A 181 2.07 -14.83 -0.86
C VAL A 181 2.70 -13.92 -1.91
N ILE A 182 4.03 -13.74 -1.89
CA ILE A 182 4.77 -12.99 -2.91
C ILE A 182 5.54 -13.97 -3.80
N GLU A 183 5.22 -14.00 -5.10
CA GLU A 183 5.95 -14.81 -6.07
C GLU A 183 7.27 -14.15 -6.50
N ASP A 184 8.28 -14.96 -6.79
CA ASP A 184 9.55 -14.48 -7.36
C ASP A 184 9.33 -13.71 -8.66
N GLY A 185 10.10 -12.64 -8.83
CA GLY A 185 9.96 -11.73 -9.97
C GLY A 185 8.78 -10.77 -9.87
N SER A 186 8.07 -10.73 -8.73
CA SER A 186 7.06 -9.71 -8.45
C SER A 186 7.66 -8.30 -8.52
N VAL A 187 6.86 -7.36 -8.99
CA VAL A 187 7.16 -5.92 -8.98
C VAL A 187 6.31 -5.25 -7.92
N LEU A 188 6.91 -4.39 -7.10
CA LEU A 188 6.21 -3.61 -6.09
C LEU A 188 5.77 -2.25 -6.65
N GLY A 189 4.54 -1.88 -6.37
CA GLY A 189 3.97 -0.59 -6.74
C GLY A 189 3.41 0.09 -5.51
N VAL A 190 3.81 1.35 -5.30
CA VAL A 190 3.35 2.17 -4.17
C VAL A 190 2.65 3.42 -4.70
N THR A 191 1.52 3.74 -4.10
CA THR A 191 0.76 4.96 -4.34
C THR A 191 0.16 5.48 -3.04
N GLY A 192 -0.60 6.56 -3.12
CA GLY A 192 -1.18 7.22 -1.96
C GLY A 192 -0.21 8.19 -1.30
N ARG A 193 -0.71 9.36 -0.90
CA ARG A 193 0.11 10.50 -0.43
C ARG A 193 0.96 10.13 0.78
N ALA A 194 0.44 9.30 1.68
CA ALA A 194 1.17 8.86 2.86
C ALA A 194 2.30 7.87 2.53
N GLY A 195 2.42 7.37 1.29
CA GLY A 195 3.50 6.48 0.86
C GLY A 195 4.47 7.11 -0.15
N ILE A 196 4.10 8.22 -0.80
CA ILE A 196 4.87 8.77 -1.94
C ILE A 196 5.38 10.20 -1.76
N THR A 197 5.13 10.83 -0.62
CA THR A 197 5.57 12.21 -0.31
C THR A 197 6.74 12.23 0.67
N GLY A 198 7.51 13.32 0.69
CA GLY A 198 8.71 13.42 1.54
C GLY A 198 9.83 12.48 1.07
N GLU A 199 10.61 11.98 2.02
CA GLU A 199 11.68 10.99 1.81
C GLU A 199 11.18 9.55 1.83
N LYS A 200 9.87 9.33 2.02
CA LYS A 200 9.25 7.99 2.08
C LYS A 200 9.60 7.10 0.89
N PRO A 201 9.57 7.56 -0.39
CA PRO A 201 9.98 6.71 -1.50
C PRO A 201 11.41 6.19 -1.38
N ARG A 202 12.36 7.04 -0.94
CA ARG A 202 13.76 6.64 -0.74
C ARG A 202 13.87 5.61 0.39
N LEU A 203 13.25 5.88 1.54
CA LEU A 203 13.28 4.99 2.69
C LEU A 203 12.63 3.63 2.38
N ILE A 204 11.47 3.62 1.71
CA ILE A 204 10.81 2.38 1.27
C ILE A 204 11.73 1.59 0.33
N LEU A 205 12.37 2.25 -0.63
CA LEU A 205 13.32 1.60 -1.54
C LEU A 205 14.48 0.93 -0.79
N GLU A 206 15.03 1.57 0.24
CA GLU A 206 16.11 1.00 1.06
C GLU A 206 15.71 -0.33 1.71
N TYR A 207 14.44 -0.45 2.12
CA TYR A 207 13.94 -1.67 2.76
C TYR A 207 13.57 -2.79 1.77
N VAL A 208 13.13 -2.45 0.55
CA VAL A 208 12.47 -3.44 -0.34
C VAL A 208 13.21 -3.72 -1.65
N ASN A 209 14.19 -2.92 -2.07
CA ASN A 209 14.76 -3.03 -3.43
C ASN A 209 15.42 -4.39 -3.73
N LYS A 210 15.93 -5.11 -2.72
CA LYS A 210 16.57 -6.42 -2.90
C LYS A 210 15.57 -7.57 -2.98
N ARG A 211 14.31 -7.31 -2.67
CA ARG A 211 13.24 -8.31 -2.52
C ARG A 211 12.29 -8.34 -3.70
N PHE A 212 12.27 -7.29 -4.51
CA PHE A 212 11.44 -7.19 -5.70
C PHE A 212 12.32 -7.01 -6.94
N LYS A 213 11.78 -7.42 -8.09
CA LYS A 213 12.44 -7.22 -9.37
C LYS A 213 12.60 -5.74 -9.69
N ASP A 214 11.52 -4.98 -9.48
CA ASP A 214 11.47 -3.54 -9.67
C ASP A 214 10.51 -2.94 -8.63
N VAL A 215 10.64 -1.64 -8.41
CA VAL A 215 9.74 -0.85 -7.53
C VAL A 215 9.32 0.41 -8.27
N VAL A 216 8.02 0.72 -8.27
CA VAL A 216 7.47 1.91 -8.92
C VAL A 216 6.59 2.71 -7.97
N PHE A 217 6.83 4.01 -7.90
CA PHE A 217 5.99 4.96 -7.17
C PHE A 217 5.12 5.72 -8.18
N VAL A 218 3.81 5.77 -7.93
CA VAL A 218 2.85 6.36 -8.85
C VAL A 218 1.97 7.35 -8.10
N SER A 219 1.94 8.61 -8.54
CA SER A 219 0.93 9.58 -8.11
C SER A 219 -0.41 9.28 -8.75
N ASP A 220 -1.49 9.54 -8.02
CA ASP A 220 -2.89 9.47 -8.50
C ASP A 220 -3.27 8.15 -9.17
N ALA A 221 -2.73 7.04 -8.66
CA ALA A 221 -2.97 5.71 -9.23
C ALA A 221 -4.45 5.32 -9.27
N LEU A 222 -5.26 5.81 -8.32
CA LEU A 222 -6.69 5.57 -8.24
C LEU A 222 -7.44 6.26 -9.38
N ALA A 223 -7.14 7.54 -9.65
CA ALA A 223 -7.70 8.29 -10.78
C ALA A 223 -7.29 7.66 -12.12
N LEU A 224 -6.01 7.29 -12.26
CA LEU A 224 -5.51 6.57 -13.45
C LEU A 224 -6.20 5.21 -13.62
N GLY A 225 -6.46 4.50 -12.53
CA GLY A 225 -7.21 3.24 -12.51
C GLY A 225 -8.64 3.42 -13.00
N ALA A 226 -9.35 4.43 -12.50
CA ALA A 226 -10.71 4.75 -12.91
C ALA A 226 -10.80 5.10 -14.40
N ALA A 227 -9.88 5.94 -14.89
CA ALA A 227 -9.82 6.30 -16.32
C ALA A 227 -9.65 5.08 -17.22
N VAL A 228 -8.84 4.10 -16.80
CA VAL A 228 -8.64 2.88 -17.59
C VAL A 228 -9.77 1.88 -17.46
N MET A 229 -10.41 1.76 -16.30
CA MET A 229 -11.64 0.98 -16.19
C MET A 229 -12.73 1.54 -17.10
N ALA A 230 -12.89 2.87 -17.16
CA ALA A 230 -13.82 3.51 -18.10
C ALA A 230 -13.50 3.16 -19.56
N ARG A 231 -12.22 3.20 -19.97
CA ARG A 231 -11.81 2.75 -21.30
C ARG A 231 -12.09 1.28 -21.55
N CYS A 232 -11.82 0.41 -20.58
CA CYS A 232 -12.07 -1.02 -20.69
C CYS A 232 -13.56 -1.33 -20.83
N MET A 233 -14.44 -0.66 -20.07
CA MET A 233 -15.89 -0.79 -20.16
C MET A 233 -16.43 -0.35 -21.53
N ASN A 234 -15.78 0.63 -22.17
CA ASN A 234 -16.12 1.11 -23.51
C ASN A 234 -15.36 0.37 -24.63
N SER A 235 -14.71 -0.76 -24.33
CA SER A 235 -13.93 -1.55 -25.29
C SER A 235 -12.77 -0.81 -26.00
N ILE A 236 -12.25 0.26 -25.40
CA ILE A 236 -11.16 1.10 -25.92
C ILE A 236 -9.79 0.59 -25.44
N GLY A 237 -9.58 -0.73 -25.51
CA GLY A 237 -8.33 -1.40 -25.13
C GLY A 237 -7.30 -1.44 -26.27
N THR A 238 -6.01 -1.53 -25.94
CA THR A 238 -4.92 -1.62 -26.94
C THR A 238 -4.21 -2.98 -26.87
N PRO A 239 -4.46 -3.90 -27.82
CA PRO A 239 -3.84 -5.23 -27.82
C PRO A 239 -2.31 -5.21 -27.97
N HIS A 240 -1.76 -4.22 -28.66
CA HIS A 240 -0.32 -4.07 -28.90
C HIS A 240 0.47 -3.56 -27.68
N THR A 241 -0.21 -3.00 -26.69
CA THR A 241 0.41 -2.50 -25.46
C THR A 241 -0.47 -2.84 -24.26
N PRO A 242 -0.60 -4.13 -23.93
CA PRO A 242 -1.56 -4.60 -22.95
C PRO A 242 -1.21 -4.05 -21.55
N ILE A 243 -2.24 -3.63 -20.82
CA ILE A 243 -2.11 -3.15 -19.43
C ILE A 243 -2.21 -4.33 -18.45
N GLY A 244 -2.92 -5.40 -18.84
CA GLY A 244 -3.04 -6.64 -18.08
C GLY A 244 -2.24 -7.79 -18.69
N GLY A 245 -2.19 -8.91 -17.99
CA GLY A 245 -1.41 -10.09 -18.39
C GLY A 245 -0.19 -10.30 -17.50
N ARG A 246 0.73 -11.14 -17.99
CA ARG A 246 1.98 -11.48 -17.33
C ARG A 246 3.12 -10.56 -17.79
N GLN A 247 4.06 -10.27 -16.89
CA GLN A 247 5.29 -9.56 -17.22
C GLN A 247 6.04 -10.24 -18.35
N GLY A 248 6.60 -9.47 -19.29
CA GLY A 248 7.34 -9.97 -20.45
C GLY A 248 6.51 -10.79 -21.46
N GLY A 249 5.26 -11.12 -21.14
CA GLY A 249 4.40 -11.98 -21.93
C GLY A 249 3.61 -11.22 -23.01
N PRO A 250 3.04 -11.97 -23.98
CA PRO A 250 2.16 -11.41 -24.99
C PRO A 250 0.81 -10.99 -24.39
N CYS A 251 -0.06 -10.42 -25.22
CA CYS A 251 -1.43 -10.11 -24.83
C CYS A 251 -2.24 -11.39 -24.54
N ILE A 252 -2.82 -11.50 -23.34
CA ILE A 252 -3.59 -12.67 -22.89
C ILE A 252 -5.05 -12.71 -23.40
N LEU A 253 -5.49 -11.71 -24.20
CA LEU A 253 -6.87 -11.62 -24.69
C LEU A 253 -7.26 -12.85 -25.52
N GLY A 254 -6.35 -13.36 -26.36
CA GLY A 254 -6.59 -14.55 -27.16
C GLY A 254 -6.81 -15.80 -26.30
N MET A 255 -6.04 -15.96 -25.23
CA MET A 255 -6.20 -17.07 -24.28
C MET A 255 -7.56 -16.98 -23.56
N ARG A 256 -7.98 -15.77 -23.15
CA ARG A 256 -9.29 -15.54 -22.52
C ARG A 256 -10.46 -15.90 -23.44
N ARG A 257 -10.43 -15.44 -24.69
CA ARG A 257 -11.46 -15.78 -25.69
C ARG A 257 -11.58 -17.28 -25.93
N LYS A 258 -10.45 -17.99 -26.02
CA LYS A 258 -10.44 -19.46 -26.15
C LYS A 258 -11.09 -20.14 -24.93
N LEU A 259 -10.83 -19.64 -23.73
CA LEU A 259 -11.38 -20.22 -22.50
C LEU A 259 -12.87 -19.92 -22.33
N GLN A 260 -13.33 -18.74 -22.74
CA GLN A 260 -14.75 -18.36 -22.71
C GLN A 260 -15.59 -19.20 -23.68
N ARG A 261 -15.10 -19.40 -24.92
CA ARG A 261 -15.78 -20.27 -25.90
C ARG A 261 -15.96 -21.70 -25.39
N LYS A 262 -14.92 -22.27 -24.76
CA LYS A 262 -15.00 -23.60 -24.12
C LYS A 262 -16.00 -23.66 -22.97
N LYS A 263 -16.23 -22.55 -22.26
CA LYS A 263 -17.28 -22.49 -21.23
C LYS A 263 -18.66 -22.44 -21.87
N GLU A 264 -18.86 -21.59 -22.87
CA GLU A 264 -20.15 -21.50 -23.60
C GLU A 264 -20.56 -22.85 -24.19
N GLU A 265 -19.62 -23.62 -24.75
CA GLU A 265 -19.86 -24.98 -25.23
C GLU A 265 -20.37 -25.92 -24.11
N LYS A 266 -19.92 -25.75 -22.85
CA LYS A 266 -20.38 -26.53 -21.69
C LYS A 266 -21.73 -26.08 -21.11
N TRP A 267 -22.25 -24.90 -21.48
CA TRP A 267 -23.60 -24.46 -21.07
C TRP A 267 -24.68 -24.87 -22.08
N ILE A 268 -24.26 -25.34 -23.26
CA ILE A 268 -25.14 -25.75 -24.36
C ILE A 268 -25.36 -27.27 -24.39
N GLU A 269 -24.57 -28.05 -23.62
CA GLU A 269 -24.85 -29.44 -23.26
C GLU A 269 -25.69 -29.54 -21.98
#